data_AF-J3HVF2-F1
#
_entry.id   AF-J3HVF2-F1
#
_cell.length_a   1.000
_cell.length_b   1.000
_cell.length_c   1.000
_cell.angle_alpha   90.00
_cell.angle_beta   90.00
_cell.angle_gamma   90.00
#
_symmetry.space_group_name_H-M   'P 1'
#
loop_
_entity.id
_entity.type
_entity.pdbx_description
1 polymer ?
#
loop_
_entity_poly.entity_id
_entity_poly.type
_entity_poly.pdbx_seq_one_letter_code
_entity_poly.pdbx_strand_id
1 'polypeptide(L)'
;MSDGPHKSLPLRHGYQRVAAWAFKPAFGIQQVSDAAEAALMRDVRLEVDPALKQLVTIADGWDLLTLASSANEQLDRLRVDPSVQPLAASAIEATQMAISEGYAGLAALEKGLAASLGERLAAGARAMEEHYLVKAGPGACQQMRRRLGETIGQMIAGGTFDRMARSILGDRTVNVTRSPMVYDGIDQGPPL
;
A
#
# COMPACT_ATOMS: atom_id res chain seq x y z
N MET A 1 -32.51 2.54 -6.25
CA MET A 1 -31.46 3.19 -5.45
C MET A 1 -30.13 2.87 -6.12
N SER A 2 -29.46 3.86 -6.71
CA SER A 2 -28.16 3.62 -7.34
C SER A 2 -27.11 3.46 -6.25
N ASP A 3 -26.50 2.28 -6.19
CA ASP A 3 -25.51 1.88 -5.19
C ASP A 3 -24.20 2.69 -5.22
N GLY A 4 -24.12 3.74 -6.03
CA GLY A 4 -22.98 4.65 -6.13
C GLY A 4 -21.85 4.13 -7.02
N PRO A 5 -20.97 5.01 -7.54
CA PRO A 5 -19.94 4.64 -8.51
C PRO A 5 -18.98 3.55 -8.00
N HIS A 6 -18.68 3.54 -6.69
CA HIS A 6 -17.76 2.62 -6.04
C HIS A 6 -18.07 1.13 -6.20
N LYS A 7 -19.35 0.71 -6.29
CA LYS A 7 -19.68 -0.72 -6.48
C LYS A 7 -19.25 -1.26 -7.85
N SER A 8 -19.26 -0.38 -8.85
CA SER A 8 -18.86 -0.71 -10.23
C SER A 8 -17.36 -0.52 -10.50
N LEU A 9 -16.58 -0.10 -9.49
CA LEU A 9 -15.16 0.15 -9.63
C LEU A 9 -14.43 -1.20 -9.85
N PRO A 10 -13.65 -1.35 -10.94
CA PRO A 10 -12.96 -2.61 -11.27
C PRO A 10 -11.69 -2.82 -10.43
N LEU A 11 -11.76 -2.54 -9.14
CA LEU A 11 -10.72 -2.80 -8.15
C LEU A 11 -11.23 -3.77 -7.10
N ARG A 12 -10.31 -4.36 -6.33
CA ARG A 12 -10.66 -5.25 -5.21
C ARG A 12 -11.56 -4.54 -4.20
N HIS A 13 -12.37 -5.31 -3.48
CA HIS A 13 -13.37 -4.79 -2.53
C HIS A 13 -12.79 -3.82 -1.47
N GLY A 14 -11.54 -4.01 -1.03
CA GLY A 14 -10.86 -3.06 -0.13
C GLY A 14 -10.78 -1.65 -0.73
N TYR A 15 -10.37 -1.56 -2.00
CA TYR A 15 -10.29 -0.29 -2.73
C TYR A 15 -11.65 0.29 -3.09
N GLN A 16 -12.68 -0.54 -3.32
CA GLN A 16 -14.06 -0.06 -3.46
C GLN A 16 -14.53 0.67 -2.19
N ARG A 17 -14.16 0.16 -1.01
CA ARG A 17 -14.44 0.83 0.27
C ARG A 17 -13.67 2.14 0.41
N VAL A 18 -12.36 2.14 0.09
CA VAL A 18 -11.55 3.37 0.08
C VAL A 18 -12.20 4.43 -0.80
N ALA A 19 -12.61 4.06 -2.02
CA ALA A 19 -13.28 4.98 -2.94
C ALA A 19 -14.62 5.50 -2.38
N ALA A 20 -15.42 4.62 -1.77
CA ALA A 20 -16.69 5.00 -1.15
C ALA A 20 -16.49 6.00 0.01
N TRP A 21 -15.47 5.79 0.84
CA TRP A 21 -15.18 6.65 2.00
C TRP A 21 -14.53 7.97 1.57
N ALA A 22 -13.61 7.92 0.60
CA ALA A 22 -13.02 9.12 0.01
C ALA A 22 -14.09 10.01 -0.64
N PHE A 23 -15.07 9.44 -1.34
CA PHE A 23 -16.12 10.25 -1.97
C PHE A 23 -17.11 10.86 -0.97
N LYS A 24 -17.32 10.24 0.20
CA LYS A 24 -18.29 10.70 1.20
C LYS A 24 -17.64 11.67 2.21
N PRO A 25 -18.13 12.93 2.32
CA PRO A 25 -17.57 13.90 3.27
C PRO A 25 -17.65 13.49 4.74
N ALA A 26 -18.57 12.56 5.09
CA ALA A 26 -18.76 12.08 6.45
C ALA A 26 -17.56 11.31 7.02
N PHE A 27 -16.67 10.78 6.18
CA PHE A 27 -15.46 10.11 6.64
C PHE A 27 -14.29 11.08 6.62
N GLY A 28 -13.55 11.20 7.72
CA GLY A 28 -12.32 12.01 7.79
C GLY A 28 -11.16 11.37 7.02
N ILE A 29 -10.09 12.14 6.75
CA ILE A 29 -8.92 11.63 6.01
C ILE A 29 -8.25 10.46 6.75
N GLN A 30 -8.14 10.53 8.08
CA GLN A 30 -7.61 9.41 8.88
C GLN A 30 -8.39 8.10 8.63
N GLN A 31 -9.72 8.15 8.58
CA GLN A 31 -10.52 6.94 8.33
C GLN A 31 -10.31 6.41 6.92
N VAL A 32 -10.10 7.29 5.93
CA VAL A 32 -9.76 6.88 4.56
C VAL A 32 -8.36 6.25 4.53
N SER A 33 -7.39 6.81 5.26
CA SER A 33 -6.04 6.26 5.43
C SER A 33 -6.07 4.86 6.05
N ASP A 34 -6.85 4.67 7.11
CA ASP A 34 -7.05 3.38 7.79
C ASP A 34 -7.64 2.33 6.82
N ALA A 35 -8.60 2.73 5.99
CA ALA A 35 -9.17 1.87 4.95
C ALA A 35 -8.16 1.55 3.84
N ALA A 36 -7.32 2.52 3.46
CA ALA A 36 -6.27 2.33 2.46
C ALA A 36 -5.18 1.38 2.96
N GLU A 37 -4.73 1.55 4.20
CA GLU A 37 -3.80 0.64 4.88
C GLU A 37 -4.34 -0.78 4.92
N ALA A 38 -5.60 -0.96 5.33
CA ALA A 38 -6.23 -2.28 5.37
C ALA A 38 -6.35 -2.92 3.97
N ALA A 39 -6.62 -2.14 2.93
CA ALA A 39 -6.66 -2.63 1.56
C ALA A 39 -5.27 -3.08 1.09
N LEU A 40 -4.23 -2.30 1.36
CA LEU A 40 -2.85 -2.63 1.03
C LEU A 40 -2.36 -3.88 1.77
N MET A 41 -2.64 -4.02 3.08
CA MET A 41 -2.26 -5.22 3.83
C MET A 41 -2.94 -6.48 3.30
N ARG A 42 -4.11 -6.36 2.67
CA ARG A 42 -4.75 -7.48 1.97
C ARG A 42 -4.02 -7.81 0.67
N ASP A 43 -3.59 -6.81 -0.10
CA ASP A 43 -2.79 -7.03 -1.30
C ASP A 43 -1.44 -7.67 -0.97
N VAL A 44 -0.77 -7.23 0.10
CA VAL A 44 0.46 -7.84 0.62
C VAL A 44 0.27 -9.33 0.88
N ARG A 45 -0.81 -9.72 1.59
CA ARG A 45 -1.08 -11.14 1.87
C ARG A 45 -1.27 -12.01 0.64
N LEU A 46 -1.79 -11.42 -0.44
CA LEU A 46 -2.09 -12.14 -1.66
C LEU A 46 -0.90 -12.16 -2.63
N GLU A 47 -0.13 -11.07 -2.67
CA GLU A 47 0.86 -10.83 -3.72
C GLU A 47 2.29 -10.87 -3.21
N VAL A 48 2.55 -10.55 -1.94
CA VAL A 48 3.90 -10.44 -1.36
C VAL A 48 4.25 -11.62 -0.46
N ASP A 49 3.33 -12.03 0.43
CA ASP A 49 3.57 -13.14 1.37
C ASP A 49 4.13 -14.42 0.70
N PRO A 50 3.67 -14.84 -0.50
CA PRO A 50 4.22 -16.02 -1.18
C PRO A 50 5.71 -15.92 -1.51
N ALA A 51 6.21 -14.72 -1.83
CA ALA A 51 7.60 -14.47 -2.19
C ALA A 51 8.44 -13.95 -1.00
N LEU A 52 7.80 -13.55 0.09
CA LEU A 52 8.43 -12.82 1.19
C LEU A 52 9.62 -13.57 1.82
N LYS A 53 9.48 -14.88 2.06
CA LYS A 53 10.58 -15.68 2.63
C LYS A 53 11.82 -15.67 1.73
N GLN A 54 11.64 -15.74 0.43
CA GLN A 54 12.73 -15.70 -0.53
C GLN A 54 13.36 -14.30 -0.58
N LEU A 55 12.55 -13.24 -0.60
CA LEU A 55 13.03 -11.85 -0.53
C LEU A 55 13.88 -11.60 0.71
N VAL A 56 13.41 -12.04 1.87
CA VAL A 56 14.16 -11.95 3.14
C VAL A 56 15.45 -12.76 3.07
N THR A 57 15.42 -13.99 2.53
CA THR A 57 16.62 -14.82 2.39
C THR A 57 17.66 -14.15 1.49
N ILE A 58 17.23 -13.55 0.38
CA ILE A 58 18.10 -12.80 -0.51
C ILE A 58 18.68 -11.60 0.26
N ALA A 59 17.84 -10.80 0.93
CA ALA A 59 18.27 -9.62 1.68
C ALA A 59 19.20 -9.93 2.87
N ASP A 60 18.92 -10.97 3.66
CA ASP A 60 19.74 -11.41 4.80
C ASP A 60 21.09 -11.99 4.34
N GLY A 61 21.13 -12.58 3.14
CA GLY A 61 22.35 -13.07 2.51
C GLY A 61 23.27 -11.97 1.97
N TRP A 62 22.85 -10.69 2.04
CA TRP A 62 23.67 -9.54 1.67
C TRP A 62 24.52 -9.10 2.86
N ASP A 63 25.71 -9.65 3.01
CA ASP A 63 26.72 -9.04 3.89
C ASP A 63 27.47 -7.91 3.15
N LEU A 64 28.25 -7.10 3.87
CA LEU A 64 29.06 -6.01 3.30
C LEU A 64 30.14 -6.49 2.29
N LEU A 65 30.47 -7.78 2.29
CA LEU A 65 31.44 -8.41 1.39
C LEU A 65 30.77 -9.05 0.16
N THR A 66 29.45 -9.20 0.19
CA THR A 66 28.62 -9.74 -0.87
C THR A 66 28.42 -8.64 -1.92
N LEU A 67 28.94 -8.86 -3.13
CA LEU A 67 28.88 -7.84 -4.18
C LEU A 67 27.42 -7.49 -4.52
N ALA A 68 27.10 -6.20 -4.57
CA ALA A 68 25.75 -5.70 -4.91
C ALA A 68 25.24 -6.22 -6.26
N SER A 69 26.14 -6.58 -7.20
CA SER A 69 25.78 -7.25 -8.45
C SER A 69 25.12 -8.62 -8.21
N SER A 70 25.61 -9.40 -7.24
CA SER A 70 25.05 -10.71 -6.91
C SER A 70 23.67 -10.63 -6.26
N ALA A 71 23.39 -9.54 -5.55
CA ALA A 71 22.09 -9.23 -4.98
C ALA A 71 21.07 -8.89 -6.07
N ASN A 72 21.41 -7.93 -6.95
CA ASN A 72 20.56 -7.52 -8.06
C ASN A 72 20.27 -8.68 -9.02
N GLU A 73 21.25 -9.56 -9.30
CA GLU A 73 21.02 -10.75 -10.11
C GLU A 73 20.02 -11.73 -9.49
N GLN A 74 20.05 -11.93 -8.16
CA GLN A 74 19.09 -12.79 -7.48
C GLN A 74 17.68 -12.19 -7.52
N LEU A 75 17.58 -10.88 -7.35
CA LEU A 75 16.33 -10.14 -7.49
C LEU A 75 15.80 -10.18 -8.93
N ASP A 76 16.66 -10.02 -9.94
CA ASP A 76 16.28 -10.13 -11.36
C ASP A 76 15.75 -11.52 -11.69
N ARG A 77 16.40 -12.58 -11.20
CA ARG A 77 15.92 -13.96 -11.37
C ARG A 77 14.56 -14.17 -10.72
N LEU A 78 14.34 -13.62 -9.53
CA LEU A 78 13.03 -13.69 -8.86
C LEU A 78 11.99 -12.87 -9.62
N ARG A 79 12.36 -11.70 -10.14
CA ARG A 79 11.45 -10.77 -10.84
C ARG A 79 10.83 -11.37 -12.10
N VAL A 80 11.55 -12.26 -12.79
CA VAL A 80 11.08 -12.91 -14.02
C VAL A 80 10.31 -14.22 -13.75
N ASP A 81 10.19 -14.65 -12.50
CA ASP A 81 9.40 -15.83 -12.14
C ASP A 81 7.90 -15.54 -12.39
N PRO A 82 7.21 -16.36 -13.20
CA PRO A 82 5.80 -16.13 -13.53
C PRO A 82 4.84 -16.26 -12.34
N SER A 83 5.28 -16.85 -11.22
CA SER A 83 4.50 -16.93 -9.98
C SER A 83 4.52 -15.62 -9.18
N VAL A 84 5.48 -14.71 -9.45
CA VAL A 84 5.59 -13.42 -8.78
C VAL A 84 4.46 -12.50 -9.20
N GLN A 85 3.68 -12.09 -8.21
CA GLN A 85 2.53 -11.22 -8.40
C GLN A 85 2.96 -9.75 -8.55
N PRO A 86 2.11 -8.87 -9.13
CA PRO A 86 2.50 -7.50 -9.46
C PRO A 86 3.04 -6.68 -8.28
N LEU A 87 2.47 -6.78 -7.08
CA LEU A 87 2.99 -6.03 -5.92
C LEU A 87 4.37 -6.54 -5.47
N ALA A 88 4.60 -7.85 -5.48
CA ALA A 88 5.93 -8.40 -5.20
C ALA A 88 6.95 -8.00 -6.27
N ALA A 89 6.55 -8.00 -7.55
CA ALA A 89 7.37 -7.50 -8.64
C ALA A 89 7.78 -6.03 -8.43
N SER A 90 6.84 -5.16 -8.08
CA SER A 90 7.15 -3.76 -7.74
C SER A 90 8.04 -3.64 -6.50
N ALA A 91 7.82 -4.48 -5.47
CA ALA A 91 8.68 -4.49 -4.29
C ALA A 91 10.12 -4.91 -4.63
N ILE A 92 10.31 -5.86 -5.54
CA ILE A 92 11.62 -6.27 -6.04
C ILE A 92 12.32 -5.11 -6.76
N GLU A 93 11.64 -4.49 -7.74
CA GLU A 93 12.19 -3.35 -8.51
C GLU A 93 12.56 -2.18 -7.59
N ALA A 94 11.67 -1.84 -6.65
CA ALA A 94 11.92 -0.79 -5.68
C ALA A 94 13.06 -1.13 -4.71
N THR A 95 13.24 -2.41 -4.37
CA THR A 95 14.39 -2.86 -3.57
C THR A 95 15.69 -2.71 -4.34
N GLN A 96 15.72 -3.05 -5.64
CA GLN A 96 16.89 -2.82 -6.50
C GLN A 96 17.24 -1.34 -6.59
N MET A 97 16.23 -0.47 -6.67
CA MET A 97 16.44 0.98 -6.62
C MET A 97 17.04 1.41 -5.29
N ALA A 98 16.53 0.92 -4.15
CA ALA A 98 17.11 1.21 -2.84
C ALA A 98 18.57 0.73 -2.72
N ILE A 99 18.93 -0.40 -3.32
CA ILE A 99 20.33 -0.86 -3.39
C ILE A 99 21.18 0.15 -4.18
N SER A 100 20.68 0.65 -5.32
CA SER A 100 21.39 1.65 -6.13
C SER A 100 21.59 2.99 -5.39
N GLU A 101 20.73 3.30 -4.43
CA GLU A 101 20.83 4.46 -3.54
C GLU A 101 21.77 4.24 -2.34
N GLY A 102 22.34 3.04 -2.19
CA GLY A 102 23.32 2.71 -1.16
C GLY A 102 22.75 2.03 0.09
N TYR A 103 21.46 1.65 0.09
CA TYR A 103 20.91 0.79 1.14
C TYR A 103 21.36 -0.67 0.94
N ALA A 104 21.42 -1.43 2.04
CA ALA A 104 21.81 -2.83 2.01
C ALA A 104 20.97 -3.67 2.98
N GLY A 105 21.07 -4.99 2.83
CA GLY A 105 20.33 -5.99 3.60
C GLY A 105 18.82 -5.73 3.71
N LEU A 106 18.27 -6.02 4.89
CA LEU A 106 16.86 -5.76 5.21
C LEU A 106 16.45 -4.29 5.10
N ALA A 107 17.37 -3.33 5.25
CA ALA A 107 17.04 -1.92 5.12
C ALA A 107 16.66 -1.54 3.68
N ALA A 108 17.34 -2.11 2.69
CA ALA A 108 16.97 -1.94 1.28
C ALA A 108 15.60 -2.58 0.97
N LEU A 109 15.35 -3.79 1.50
CA LEU A 109 14.06 -4.47 1.34
C LEU A 109 12.91 -3.71 2.03
N GLU A 110 13.12 -3.18 3.22
CA GLU A 110 12.15 -2.32 3.92
C GLU A 110 11.80 -1.09 3.08
N LYS A 111 12.81 -0.42 2.50
CA LYS A 111 12.61 0.73 1.62
C LYS A 111 11.86 0.36 0.34
N GLY A 112 12.21 -0.76 -0.29
CA GLY A 112 11.51 -1.26 -1.47
C GLY A 112 10.05 -1.61 -1.22
N LEU A 113 9.76 -2.27 -0.09
CA LEU A 113 8.39 -2.55 0.35
C LEU A 113 7.61 -1.26 0.60
N ALA A 114 8.18 -0.29 1.32
CA ALA A 114 7.51 0.98 1.60
C ALA A 114 7.19 1.75 0.30
N ALA A 115 8.15 1.84 -0.61
CA ALA A 115 7.98 2.53 -1.90
C ALA A 115 6.88 1.86 -2.76
N SER A 116 6.94 0.53 -2.92
CA SER A 116 5.96 -0.21 -3.72
C SER A 116 4.52 -0.13 -3.18
N LEU A 117 4.34 -0.05 -1.85
CA LEU A 117 3.04 0.19 -1.24
C LEU A 117 2.50 1.59 -1.57
N GLY A 118 3.37 2.60 -1.51
CA GLY A 118 3.04 3.98 -1.90
C GLY A 118 2.60 4.06 -3.36
N GLU A 119 3.36 3.45 -4.27
CA GLU A 119 3.05 3.38 -5.69
C GLU A 119 1.74 2.64 -5.97
N ARG A 120 1.51 1.50 -5.30
CA ARG A 120 0.26 0.72 -5.41
C ARG A 120 -0.95 1.57 -5.03
N LEU A 121 -0.87 2.34 -3.94
CA LEU A 121 -1.95 3.22 -3.54
C LEU A 121 -2.16 4.36 -4.54
N ALA A 122 -1.08 4.99 -5.02
CA ALA A 122 -1.16 6.05 -6.01
C ALA A 122 -1.77 5.58 -7.35
N ALA A 123 -1.41 4.38 -7.81
CA ALA A 123 -2.00 3.77 -9.00
C ALA A 123 -3.50 3.47 -8.80
N GLY A 124 -3.86 2.89 -7.65
CA GLY A 124 -5.26 2.66 -7.28
C GLY A 124 -6.07 3.95 -7.20
N ALA A 125 -5.47 5.03 -6.68
CA ALA A 125 -6.10 6.34 -6.60
C ALA A 125 -6.41 6.92 -7.99
N ARG A 126 -5.47 6.84 -8.94
CA ARG A 126 -5.70 7.27 -10.33
C ARG A 126 -6.84 6.48 -11.00
N ALA A 127 -6.86 5.16 -10.83
CA ALA A 127 -7.94 4.32 -11.34
C ALA A 127 -9.31 4.68 -10.74
N MET A 128 -9.36 5.05 -9.45
CA MET A 128 -10.58 5.56 -8.82
C MET A 128 -11.01 6.90 -9.41
N GLU A 129 -10.09 7.86 -9.57
CA GLU A 129 -10.36 9.17 -10.17
C GLU A 129 -10.96 9.05 -11.57
N GLU A 130 -10.33 8.25 -12.43
CA GLU A 130 -10.76 8.01 -13.82
C GLU A 130 -12.15 7.36 -13.85
N HIS A 131 -12.39 6.36 -13.00
CA HIS A 131 -13.71 5.73 -12.90
C HIS A 131 -14.80 6.70 -12.46
N TYR A 132 -14.50 7.56 -11.47
CA TYR A 132 -15.44 8.58 -11.00
C TYR A 132 -15.67 9.70 -12.01
N LEU A 133 -14.67 10.04 -12.83
CA LEU A 133 -14.84 10.94 -13.96
C LEU A 133 -15.89 10.40 -14.93
N VAL A 134 -15.79 9.13 -15.31
CA VAL A 134 -16.71 8.48 -16.25
C VAL A 134 -18.12 8.32 -15.64
N LYS A 135 -18.22 7.95 -14.36
CA LYS A 135 -19.51 7.62 -13.73
C LYS A 135 -20.27 8.80 -13.14
N ALA A 136 -19.58 9.85 -12.70
CA ALA A 136 -20.17 10.95 -11.94
C ALA A 136 -19.69 12.34 -12.38
N GLY A 137 -18.80 12.42 -13.38
CA GLY A 137 -18.38 13.65 -14.01
C GLY A 137 -17.20 14.37 -13.35
N PRO A 138 -16.80 15.54 -13.89
CA PRO A 138 -15.57 16.23 -13.50
C PRO A 138 -15.49 16.63 -12.03
N GLY A 139 -16.60 17.06 -11.43
CA GLY A 139 -16.64 17.45 -10.01
C GLY A 139 -16.33 16.27 -9.07
N ALA A 140 -16.86 15.09 -9.39
CA ALA A 140 -16.58 13.87 -8.62
C ALA A 140 -15.11 13.42 -8.78
N CYS A 141 -14.56 13.52 -10.00
CA CYS A 141 -13.14 13.29 -10.26
C CYS A 141 -12.23 14.23 -9.45
N GLN A 142 -12.51 15.53 -9.44
CA GLN A 142 -11.74 16.51 -8.66
C GLN A 142 -11.82 16.26 -7.16
N GLN A 143 -13.01 15.92 -6.64
CA GLN A 143 -13.19 15.58 -5.24
C GLN A 143 -12.36 14.34 -4.86
N MET A 144 -12.43 13.28 -5.68
CA MET A 144 -11.66 12.05 -5.47
C MET A 144 -10.16 12.34 -5.48
N ARG A 145 -9.67 13.11 -6.47
CA ARG A 145 -8.27 13.51 -6.56
C ARG A 145 -7.78 14.22 -5.31
N ARG A 146 -8.53 15.24 -4.88
CA ARG A 146 -8.19 16.01 -3.68
C ARG A 146 -8.11 15.09 -2.46
N ARG A 147 -9.14 14.28 -2.22
CA ARG A 147 -9.24 13.46 -1.01
C ARG A 147 -8.27 12.29 -0.97
N LEU A 148 -8.03 11.63 -2.11
CA LEU A 148 -7.02 10.58 -2.21
C LEU A 148 -5.60 11.16 -2.13
N GLY A 149 -5.36 12.34 -2.71
CA GLY A 149 -4.10 13.07 -2.55
C GLY A 149 -3.82 13.44 -1.09
N GLU A 150 -4.80 13.98 -0.38
CA GLU A 150 -4.72 14.25 1.07
C GLU A 150 -4.45 12.97 1.87
N THR A 151 -5.11 11.86 1.52
CA THR A 151 -4.90 10.54 2.16
C THR A 151 -3.47 10.05 1.97
N ILE A 152 -2.98 10.04 0.73
CA ILE A 152 -1.61 9.62 0.41
C ILE A 152 -0.61 10.53 1.13
N GLY A 153 -0.81 11.85 1.09
CA GLY A 153 0.04 12.82 1.77
C GLY A 153 0.10 12.58 3.28
N GLN A 154 -1.05 12.30 3.92
CA GLN A 154 -1.12 11.97 5.34
C GLN A 154 -0.40 10.64 5.66
N MET A 155 -0.56 9.62 4.83
CA MET A 155 0.12 8.33 5.02
C MET A 155 1.64 8.47 4.87
N ILE A 156 2.12 9.28 3.92
CA ILE A 156 3.55 9.58 3.75
C ILE A 156 4.08 10.35 4.96
N ALA A 157 3.44 11.47 5.32
CA ALA A 157 3.88 12.31 6.44
C ALA A 157 3.87 11.56 7.79
N GLY A 158 2.94 10.62 7.96
CA GLY A 158 2.87 9.76 9.14
C GLY A 158 3.78 8.54 9.11
N GLY A 159 4.62 8.35 8.09
CA GLY A 159 5.50 7.18 7.96
C GLY A 159 4.75 5.84 7.89
N THR A 160 3.53 5.85 7.35
CA THR A 160 2.66 4.66 7.34
C THR A 160 3.25 3.54 6.49
N PHE A 161 3.83 3.86 5.34
CA PHE A 161 4.42 2.84 4.46
C PHE A 161 5.66 2.18 5.08
N ASP A 162 6.56 2.96 5.71
CA ASP A 162 7.70 2.39 6.44
C ASP A 162 7.23 1.54 7.63
N ARG A 163 6.19 1.99 8.36
CA ARG A 163 5.57 1.20 9.44
C ARG A 163 4.98 -0.11 8.93
N MET A 164 4.31 -0.09 7.79
CA MET A 164 3.78 -1.30 7.15
C MET A 164 4.91 -2.23 6.72
N ALA A 165 5.95 -1.72 6.06
CA ALA A 165 7.10 -2.50 5.62
C ALA A 165 7.77 -3.23 6.79
N ARG A 166 8.01 -2.55 7.92
CA ARG A 166 8.50 -3.19 9.15
C ARG A 166 7.59 -4.30 9.67
N SER A 167 6.27 -4.06 9.66
CA SER A 167 5.28 -5.08 10.07
C SER A 167 5.32 -6.31 9.16
N ILE A 168 5.47 -6.11 7.85
CA ILE A 168 5.61 -7.19 6.86
C ILE A 168 6.87 -8.01 7.13
N LEU A 169 7.98 -7.35 7.45
CA LEU A 169 9.25 -7.98 7.82
C LEU A 169 9.24 -8.60 9.23
N GLY A 170 8.10 -8.56 9.93
CA GLY A 170 7.91 -9.27 11.20
C GLY A 170 8.16 -8.45 12.46
N ASP A 171 8.38 -7.14 12.36
CA ASP A 171 8.44 -6.25 13.52
C ASP A 171 7.07 -6.22 14.22
N ARG A 172 7.03 -6.75 15.45
CA ARG A 172 5.82 -6.82 16.28
C ARG A 172 5.59 -5.57 17.13
N THR A 173 6.54 -4.63 17.14
CA THR A 173 6.42 -3.37 17.89
C THR A 173 5.55 -2.35 17.15
N VAL A 174 5.36 -2.54 15.85
CA VAL A 174 4.50 -1.70 15.02
C VAL A 174 3.10 -2.31 14.89
N ASN A 175 2.09 -1.47 15.11
CA ASN A 175 0.70 -1.83 14.84
C ASN A 175 0.34 -1.42 13.41
N VAL A 176 -0.43 -2.26 12.70
CA VAL A 176 -0.97 -1.98 11.36
C VAL A 176 -2.47 -2.18 11.31
N THR A 177 -3.16 -1.30 10.58
CA THR A 177 -4.61 -1.38 10.40
C THR A 177 -4.95 -2.51 9.43
N ARG A 178 -5.54 -3.59 9.95
CA ARG A 178 -5.99 -4.74 9.14
C ARG A 178 -7.48 -4.74 8.87
N SER A 179 -8.23 -3.90 9.58
CA SER A 179 -9.65 -3.67 9.41
C SER A 179 -9.96 -2.23 9.78
N PRO A 180 -10.56 -1.45 8.88
CA PRO A 180 -10.83 -0.05 9.19
C PRO A 180 -11.98 0.06 10.19
N MET A 181 -11.82 0.90 11.21
CA MET A 181 -12.87 1.16 12.18
C MET A 181 -13.84 2.20 11.64
N VAL A 182 -15.14 1.92 11.74
CA VAL A 182 -16.19 2.92 11.55
C VAL A 182 -16.49 3.47 12.94
N TYR A 183 -16.28 4.76 13.15
CA TYR A 183 -16.68 5.43 14.38
C TYR A 183 -18.14 5.87 14.20
N ASP A 184 -19.09 5.00 14.54
CA ASP A 184 -20.47 5.38 14.80
C ASP A 184 -20.53 5.91 16.24
N GLY A 185 -20.81 7.20 16.41
CA GLY A 185 -20.76 7.89 17.71
C GLY A 185 -21.82 7.45 18.74
N ILE A 186 -22.19 6.16 18.78
CA ILE A 186 -23.21 5.59 19.67
C ILE A 186 -22.58 5.01 20.94
N ASP A 187 -21.28 4.67 20.93
CA ASP A 187 -20.60 4.03 22.07
C ASP A 187 -19.72 4.96 22.93
N GLN A 188 -19.71 6.28 22.66
CA GLN A 188 -19.07 7.24 23.57
C GLN A 188 -20.11 7.81 24.52
N GLY A 189 -20.40 7.05 25.60
CA GLY A 189 -21.02 7.62 26.79
C GLY A 189 -20.20 8.82 27.29
N PRO A 190 -20.86 9.85 27.87
CA PRO A 190 -20.16 11.07 28.29
C PRO A 190 -19.04 10.74 29.30
N PRO A 191 -17.92 11.48 29.26
CA PRO A 191 -16.85 11.28 30.23
C PRO A 191 -17.37 11.55 31.64
N LEU A 192 -17.16 10.60 32.55
CA LEU A 192 -17.32 10.78 34.00
C LEU A 192 -16.14 11.55 34.58
#